data_AF-W1FB03-F1
#
_entry.id   AF-W1FB03-F1
#
_cell.length_a   1.000
_cell.length_b   1.000
_cell.length_c   1.000
_cell.angle_alpha   90.00
_cell.angle_beta   90.00
_cell.angle_gamma   90.00
#
_symmetry.space_group_name_H-M   'P 1'
#
loop_
_entity.id
_entity.type
_entity.pdbx_description
1 polymer ?
#
loop_
_entity_poly.entity_id
_entity_poly.type
_entity_poly.pdbx_seq_one_letter_code
_entity_poly.pdbx_strand_id
1 'polypeptide(L)'
;MHANIGPSDSPITRAILRADAELKQVSPNLTFIYDPEITPDDLLLEVAKNICECSKPHIANGPVHDKIFTKGGYGIVSCYNSLPLAGGGSTLVRLNLKAIAERSESLDDFFTRTLPHYCQQQIAIIDARCEFLYQQSHFFENSFLVKEGLINPERFVPMFGMYGLAEAVNLLCKKEGIAARYGKEAAANEVGYRISAQLAEFVANTPVKYGWQKRAMLHAQSGISSDIGTTPGARLPYGDEPDPITHLQTVAPHHAYYYSGISDILTLDETIKRNPQALVQLCLGAFKAGMREFTANVSGNDLVRVTGYMVRLSDLEKYRAEGSRTNTTWLGEEAARNTRILERQPRVISHEQQMRFSQ
;
A
#
# COMPACT_ATOMS: atom_id res chain seq x y z
N MET A 1 -12.60 -0.33 -9.63
CA MET A 1 -12.94 1.10 -9.73
C MET A 1 -12.52 1.77 -8.41
N HIS A 2 -11.94 2.96 -8.44
CA HIS A 2 -11.43 3.67 -7.24
C HIS A 2 -11.92 5.13 -7.28
N ALA A 3 -12.38 5.67 -6.15
CA ALA A 3 -12.85 7.03 -6.02
C ALA A 3 -12.04 7.79 -4.95
N ASN A 4 -11.78 9.07 -5.20
CA ASN A 4 -11.11 9.98 -4.28
C ASN A 4 -12.15 10.98 -3.76
N ILE A 5 -12.21 11.19 -2.45
CA ILE A 5 -13.11 12.15 -1.79
C ILE A 5 -12.34 13.03 -0.81
N GLY A 6 -12.97 14.10 -0.33
CA GLY A 6 -12.30 15.15 0.43
C GLY A 6 -11.37 15.99 -0.46
N PRO A 7 -10.46 16.79 0.13
CA PRO A 7 -10.27 17.02 1.57
C PRO A 7 -11.29 17.97 2.21
N SER A 8 -11.95 18.81 1.41
CA SER A 8 -12.95 19.76 1.90
C SER A 8 -14.27 19.08 2.26
N ASP A 9 -14.93 19.61 3.29
CA ASP A 9 -16.28 19.18 3.63
C ASP A 9 -17.29 19.62 2.57
N SER A 10 -18.14 18.68 2.16
CA SER A 10 -19.19 18.92 1.17
C SER A 10 -20.35 17.95 1.38
N PRO A 11 -21.59 18.35 1.01
CA PRO A 11 -22.74 17.44 1.01
C PRO A 11 -22.49 16.17 0.19
N ILE A 12 -21.70 16.25 -0.88
CA ILE A 12 -21.33 15.12 -1.73
C ILE A 12 -20.42 14.15 -0.98
N THR A 13 -19.37 14.64 -0.31
CA THR A 13 -18.44 13.78 0.45
C THR A 13 -19.18 13.03 1.56
N ARG A 14 -20.02 13.72 2.33
CA ARG A 14 -20.83 13.08 3.38
C ARG A 14 -21.87 12.11 2.83
N ALA A 15 -22.51 12.44 1.70
CA ALA A 15 -23.44 11.53 1.05
C ALA A 15 -22.75 10.23 0.57
N ILE A 16 -21.54 10.34 0.01
CA ILE A 16 -20.74 9.17 -0.38
C ILE A 16 -20.39 8.32 0.84
N LEU A 17 -19.92 8.93 1.94
CA LEU A 17 -19.60 8.18 3.16
C LEU A 17 -20.84 7.45 3.73
N ARG A 18 -22.00 8.10 3.79
CA ARG A 18 -23.25 7.45 4.23
C ARG A 18 -23.63 6.27 3.34
N ALA A 19 -23.60 6.46 2.02
CA ALA A 19 -23.90 5.39 1.06
C ALA A 19 -22.89 4.23 1.16
N ASP A 20 -21.61 4.54 1.43
CA ASP A 20 -20.57 3.54 1.60
C ASP A 20 -20.77 2.67 2.85
N ALA A 21 -21.14 3.30 3.98
CA ALA A 21 -21.47 2.62 5.23
C ALA A 21 -22.73 1.76 5.11
N GLU A 22 -23.76 2.27 4.44
CA GLU A 22 -25.05 1.60 4.27
C GLU A 22 -24.95 0.41 3.31
N LEU A 23 -24.35 0.62 2.14
CA LEU A 23 -24.35 -0.36 1.06
C LEU A 23 -23.23 -1.40 1.17
N LYS A 24 -22.12 -1.07 1.85
CA LYS A 24 -20.98 -1.96 2.10
C LYS A 24 -20.48 -2.70 0.84
N GLN A 25 -20.43 -2.00 -0.28
CA GLN A 25 -20.06 -2.59 -1.56
C GLN A 25 -18.55 -2.76 -1.70
N VAL A 26 -18.12 -3.82 -2.40
CA VAL A 26 -16.70 -4.05 -2.70
C VAL A 26 -16.09 -3.01 -3.66
N SER A 27 -16.93 -2.31 -4.42
CA SER A 27 -16.52 -1.31 -5.41
C SER A 27 -17.49 -0.11 -5.41
N PRO A 28 -16.99 1.12 -5.61
CA PRO A 28 -15.58 1.46 -5.77
C PRO A 28 -14.79 1.28 -4.46
N ASN A 29 -13.47 1.08 -4.59
CA ASN A 29 -12.57 1.37 -3.47
C ASN A 29 -12.55 2.89 -3.26
N LEU A 30 -12.40 3.34 -2.02
CA LEU A 30 -12.53 4.75 -1.65
C LEU A 30 -11.27 5.20 -0.91
N THR A 31 -10.73 6.34 -1.29
CA THR A 31 -9.68 7.06 -0.54
C THR A 31 -10.19 8.45 -0.18
N PHE A 32 -10.11 8.79 1.09
CA PHE A 32 -10.29 10.13 1.60
C PHE A 32 -8.94 10.84 1.65
N ILE A 33 -8.79 11.93 0.91
CA ILE A 33 -7.61 12.79 0.99
C ILE A 33 -7.80 13.67 2.22
N TYR A 34 -6.90 13.59 3.19
CA TYR A 34 -6.89 14.38 4.40
C TYR A 34 -5.94 15.57 4.25
N ASP A 35 -6.39 16.77 4.61
CA ASP A 35 -5.54 17.95 4.74
C ASP A 35 -5.90 18.67 6.06
N PRO A 36 -4.98 18.78 7.03
CA PRO A 36 -5.25 19.33 8.35
C PRO A 36 -5.68 20.81 8.32
N GLU A 37 -5.41 21.55 7.25
CA GLU A 37 -5.80 22.96 7.15
C GLU A 37 -7.25 23.15 6.71
N ILE A 38 -7.86 22.14 6.07
CA ILE A 38 -9.17 22.29 5.40
C ILE A 38 -10.16 21.17 5.71
N THR A 39 -9.71 20.03 6.23
CA THR A 39 -10.60 18.95 6.68
C THR A 39 -11.07 19.23 8.11
N PRO A 40 -12.37 19.45 8.34
CA PRO A 40 -12.90 19.62 9.69
C PRO A 40 -12.78 18.33 10.53
N ASP A 41 -12.59 18.48 11.84
CA ASP A 41 -12.45 17.35 12.77
C ASP A 41 -13.67 16.40 12.74
N ASP A 42 -14.88 16.95 12.60
CA ASP A 42 -16.12 16.16 12.57
C ASP A 42 -16.27 15.36 11.27
N LEU A 43 -15.72 15.86 10.15
CA LEU A 43 -15.63 15.09 8.90
C LEU A 43 -14.62 13.94 9.03
N LEU A 44 -13.44 14.19 9.61
CA LEU A 44 -12.47 13.12 9.85
C LEU A 44 -13.04 12.05 10.80
N LEU A 45 -13.80 12.46 11.81
CA LEU A 45 -14.53 11.55 12.68
C LEU A 45 -15.60 10.74 11.93
N GLU A 46 -16.31 11.34 10.98
CA GLU A 46 -17.26 10.62 10.10
C GLU A 46 -16.54 9.59 9.21
N VAL A 47 -15.38 9.95 8.66
CA VAL A 47 -14.51 9.02 7.91
C VAL A 47 -14.09 7.84 8.80
N ALA A 48 -13.67 8.10 10.05
CA ALA A 48 -13.30 7.07 11.00
C ALA A 48 -14.49 6.15 11.35
N LYS A 49 -15.69 6.71 11.55
CA LYS A 49 -16.92 5.93 11.76
C LYS A 49 -17.22 5.03 10.56
N ASN A 50 -17.04 5.52 9.33
CA ASN A 50 -17.21 4.72 8.12
C ASN A 50 -16.22 3.54 8.08
N ILE A 51 -14.95 3.77 8.46
CA ILE A 51 -13.95 2.68 8.56
C ILE A 51 -14.36 1.66 9.61
N CYS A 52 -14.86 2.10 10.76
CA CYS A 52 -15.39 1.20 11.79
C CYS A 52 -16.52 0.32 11.23
N GLU A 53 -17.40 0.87 10.40
CA GLU A 53 -18.58 0.17 9.87
C GLU A 53 -18.28 -0.76 8.67
N CYS A 54 -17.39 -0.35 7.77
CA CYS A 54 -17.17 -1.08 6.51
C CYS A 54 -15.69 -1.15 6.06
N SER A 55 -14.75 -0.84 6.94
CA SER A 55 -13.29 -0.88 6.68
C SER A 55 -12.82 0.08 5.56
N LYS A 56 -13.65 1.02 5.10
CA LYS A 56 -13.36 2.08 4.10
C LYS A 56 -13.60 3.47 4.69
N PRO A 57 -12.97 4.52 4.16
CA PRO A 57 -11.99 4.54 3.06
C PRO A 57 -10.54 4.28 3.53
N HIS A 58 -9.60 4.23 2.59
CA HIS A 58 -8.20 4.58 2.87
C HIS A 58 -8.12 6.08 3.22
N ILE A 59 -7.16 6.49 4.03
CA ILE A 59 -6.91 7.92 4.30
C ILE A 59 -5.53 8.28 3.76
N ALA A 60 -5.48 9.16 2.75
CA ALA A 60 -4.26 9.65 2.15
C ALA A 60 -3.85 10.98 2.80
N ASN A 61 -2.57 11.15 3.10
CA ASN A 61 -2.01 12.37 3.66
C ASN A 61 -1.77 13.40 2.53
N GLY A 62 -2.75 14.27 2.31
CA GLY A 62 -2.77 15.27 1.24
C GLY A 62 -1.49 16.12 1.19
N PRO A 63 -1.08 16.80 2.28
CA PRO A 63 0.13 17.62 2.28
C PRO A 63 1.42 16.88 1.88
N VAL A 64 1.53 15.59 2.17
CA VAL A 64 2.71 14.79 1.78
C VAL A 64 2.70 14.51 0.28
N HIS A 65 1.54 14.20 -0.29
CA HIS A 65 1.39 13.98 -1.73
C HIS A 65 1.48 15.27 -2.54
N ASP A 66 0.95 16.38 -2.02
CA ASP A 66 1.02 17.71 -2.64
C ASP A 66 2.47 18.17 -2.87
N LYS A 67 3.38 17.84 -1.95
CA LYS A 67 4.83 18.10 -2.10
C LYS A 67 5.47 17.34 -3.27
N ILE A 68 4.87 16.22 -3.67
CA ILE A 68 5.36 15.39 -4.76
C ILE A 68 4.70 15.86 -6.06
N PHE A 69 3.37 15.95 -6.11
CA PHE A 69 2.60 16.08 -7.34
C PHE A 69 2.01 17.48 -7.61
N THR A 70 2.23 18.45 -6.72
CA THR A 70 1.50 19.73 -6.64
C THR A 70 0.06 19.54 -6.15
N LYS A 71 -0.46 20.53 -5.40
CA LYS A 71 -1.80 20.49 -4.82
C LYS A 71 -2.89 20.22 -5.87
N GLY A 72 -3.66 19.16 -5.65
CA GLY A 72 -4.70 18.69 -6.58
C GLY A 72 -4.18 18.07 -7.89
N GLY A 73 -2.86 17.91 -8.03
CA GLY A 73 -2.20 17.40 -9.22
C GLY A 73 -2.12 15.87 -9.33
N TYR A 74 -2.77 15.13 -8.42
CA TYR A 74 -2.72 13.68 -8.35
C TYR A 74 -4.07 13.05 -8.00
N GLY A 75 -4.14 11.73 -8.16
CA GLY A 75 -5.20 10.90 -7.59
C GLY A 75 -4.63 9.58 -7.07
N ILE A 76 -5.32 8.99 -6.09
CA ILE A 76 -5.09 7.61 -5.66
C ILE A 76 -5.95 6.70 -6.53
N VAL A 77 -5.34 5.69 -7.14
CA VAL A 77 -6.05 4.79 -8.06
C VAL A 77 -5.70 3.33 -7.80
N SER A 78 -6.56 2.45 -8.31
CA SER A 78 -6.44 1.00 -8.14
C SER A 78 -6.34 0.61 -6.66
N CYS A 79 -5.16 0.20 -6.20
CA CYS A 79 -4.89 -0.25 -4.85
C CYS A 79 -4.70 0.94 -3.90
N TYR A 80 -3.60 1.65 -4.09
CA TYR A 80 -3.19 2.85 -3.36
C TYR A 80 -2.15 3.62 -4.18
N ASN A 81 -2.25 3.54 -5.52
CA ASN A 81 -1.24 4.10 -6.41
C ASN A 81 -1.45 5.60 -6.49
N SER A 82 -0.47 6.38 -6.06
CA SER A 82 -0.49 7.85 -6.16
C SER A 82 0.12 8.25 -7.49
N LEU A 83 -0.69 8.80 -8.39
CA LEU A 83 -0.29 9.10 -9.76
C LEU A 83 -0.76 10.49 -10.20
N PRO A 84 -0.04 11.16 -11.12
CA PRO A 84 -0.44 12.46 -11.62
C PRO A 84 -1.83 12.45 -12.26
N LEU A 85 -2.62 13.50 -12.02
CA LEU A 85 -3.92 13.69 -12.64
C LEU A 85 -3.77 13.89 -14.15
N ALA A 86 -4.70 13.32 -14.93
CA ALA A 86 -4.61 13.16 -16.38
C ALA A 86 -3.36 12.34 -16.83
N GLY A 87 -2.72 11.63 -15.92
CA GLY A 87 -1.64 10.69 -16.19
C GLY A 87 -2.07 9.25 -15.96
N GLY A 88 -1.12 8.45 -15.49
CA GLY A 88 -1.35 7.04 -15.16
C GLY A 88 -0.07 6.27 -14.94
N GLY A 89 -0.20 4.99 -14.61
CA GLY A 89 0.95 4.08 -14.57
C GLY A 89 1.25 3.57 -15.98
N SER A 90 2.39 3.93 -16.57
CA SER A 90 2.78 3.39 -17.89
C SER A 90 3.16 1.92 -17.80
N THR A 91 3.77 1.51 -16.69
CA THR A 91 4.05 0.12 -16.37
C THR A 91 4.26 -0.06 -14.87
N LEU A 92 4.14 -1.30 -14.41
CA LEU A 92 4.59 -1.74 -13.09
C LEU A 92 5.40 -3.02 -13.29
N VAL A 93 6.66 -2.95 -12.91
CA VAL A 93 7.57 -4.11 -12.79
C VAL A 93 7.92 -4.21 -11.31
N ARG A 94 8.26 -5.40 -10.79
CA ARG A 94 8.50 -5.57 -9.36
C ARG A 94 9.70 -6.47 -9.05
N LEU A 95 10.55 -6.06 -8.13
CA LEU A 95 11.57 -6.93 -7.53
C LEU A 95 10.94 -7.86 -6.51
N ASN A 96 11.32 -9.13 -6.58
CA ASN A 96 11.17 -10.06 -5.48
C ASN A 96 12.41 -9.97 -4.59
N LEU A 97 12.34 -9.20 -3.50
CA LEU A 97 13.50 -9.00 -2.64
C LEU A 97 13.96 -10.27 -1.95
N LYS A 98 13.04 -11.17 -1.59
CA LYS A 98 13.38 -12.49 -1.04
C LYS A 98 14.29 -13.25 -1.99
N ALA A 99 13.93 -13.31 -3.26
CA ALA A 99 14.70 -14.01 -4.28
C ALA A 99 16.09 -13.39 -4.50
N ILE A 100 16.22 -12.08 -4.36
CA ILE A 100 17.50 -11.36 -4.43
C ILE A 100 18.36 -11.72 -3.19
N ALA A 101 17.77 -11.72 -2.00
CA ALA A 101 18.44 -12.11 -0.76
C ALA A 101 18.91 -13.58 -0.78
N GLU A 102 18.12 -14.51 -1.33
CA GLU A 102 18.50 -15.91 -1.50
C GLU A 102 19.77 -16.06 -2.35
N ARG A 103 19.92 -15.22 -3.38
CA ARG A 103 21.07 -15.20 -4.30
C ARG A 103 22.28 -14.44 -3.78
N SER A 104 22.13 -13.72 -2.66
CA SER A 104 23.22 -12.93 -2.08
C SER A 104 23.99 -13.77 -1.08
N GLU A 105 25.30 -13.60 -0.99
CA GLU A 105 26.14 -14.36 -0.07
C GLU A 105 26.09 -13.79 1.36
N SER A 106 26.00 -12.46 1.48
CA SER A 106 26.06 -11.69 2.72
C SER A 106 25.19 -10.42 2.61
N LEU A 107 25.08 -9.65 3.70
CA LEU A 107 24.50 -8.29 3.67
C LEU A 107 25.29 -7.39 2.72
N ASP A 108 26.62 -7.46 2.78
CA ASP A 108 27.48 -6.65 1.94
C ASP A 108 27.29 -6.98 0.45
N ASP A 109 27.28 -8.26 0.10
CA ASP A 109 27.05 -8.73 -1.27
C ASP A 109 25.66 -8.34 -1.80
N PHE A 110 24.64 -8.41 -0.94
CA PHE A 110 23.29 -7.97 -1.28
C PHE A 110 23.29 -6.49 -1.67
N PHE A 111 23.87 -5.62 -0.83
CA PHE A 111 23.80 -4.18 -1.04
C PHE A 111 24.76 -3.66 -2.11
N THR A 112 25.95 -4.24 -2.25
CA THR A 112 26.98 -3.72 -3.16
C THR A 112 26.90 -4.32 -4.56
N ARG A 113 26.36 -5.54 -4.71
CA ARG A 113 26.36 -6.27 -5.99
C ARG A 113 24.98 -6.74 -6.42
N THR A 114 24.31 -7.55 -5.60
CA THR A 114 23.14 -8.32 -6.06
C THR A 114 21.90 -7.44 -6.23
N LEU A 115 21.56 -6.59 -5.24
CA LEU A 115 20.45 -5.66 -5.36
C LEU A 115 20.66 -4.64 -6.51
N PRO A 116 21.82 -3.94 -6.62
CA PRO A 116 22.08 -3.05 -7.75
C PRO A 116 21.92 -3.71 -9.12
N HIS A 117 22.43 -4.95 -9.28
CA HIS A 117 22.30 -5.70 -10.52
C HIS A 117 20.83 -5.88 -10.92
N TYR A 118 19.98 -6.36 -10.01
CA TYR A 118 18.56 -6.56 -10.31
C TYR A 118 17.78 -5.25 -10.48
N CYS A 119 18.21 -4.17 -9.83
CA CYS A 119 17.63 -2.85 -10.07
C CYS A 119 17.87 -2.39 -11.51
N GLN A 120 19.07 -2.62 -12.06
CA GLN A 120 19.38 -2.33 -13.46
C GLN A 120 18.54 -3.18 -14.43
N GLN A 121 18.35 -4.47 -14.13
CA GLN A 121 17.49 -5.33 -14.96
C GLN A 121 16.04 -4.83 -14.98
N GLN A 122 15.53 -4.35 -13.84
CA GLN A 122 14.18 -3.79 -13.79
C GLN A 122 14.05 -2.50 -14.60
N ILE A 123 15.05 -1.62 -14.58
CA ILE A 123 15.06 -0.42 -15.44
C ILE A 123 15.02 -0.81 -16.90
N ALA A 124 15.84 -1.79 -17.32
CA ALA A 124 15.83 -2.27 -18.71
C ALA A 124 14.44 -2.77 -19.15
N ILE A 125 13.72 -3.48 -18.26
CA ILE A 125 12.34 -3.92 -18.53
C ILE A 125 11.38 -2.73 -18.58
N ILE A 126 11.50 -1.78 -17.66
CA ILE A 126 10.68 -0.56 -17.64
C ILE A 126 10.85 0.21 -18.96
N ASP A 127 12.09 0.46 -19.38
CA ASP A 127 12.38 1.18 -20.61
C ASP A 127 11.85 0.43 -21.84
N ALA A 128 12.05 -0.88 -21.93
CA ALA A 128 11.52 -1.68 -23.04
C ALA A 128 9.98 -1.62 -23.13
N ARG A 129 9.29 -1.75 -21.99
CA ARG A 129 7.82 -1.68 -21.93
C ARG A 129 7.30 -0.29 -22.27
N CYS A 130 7.96 0.75 -21.76
CA CYS A 130 7.61 2.12 -22.09
C CYS A 130 7.89 2.44 -23.57
N GLU A 131 9.03 2.06 -24.12
CA GLU A 131 9.34 2.29 -25.53
C GLU A 131 8.31 1.63 -26.44
N PHE A 132 7.91 0.40 -26.14
CA PHE A 132 6.79 -0.25 -26.83
C PHE A 132 5.49 0.57 -26.72
N LEU A 133 5.08 0.95 -25.50
CA LEU A 133 3.86 1.73 -25.27
C LEU A 133 3.87 3.07 -26.04
N TYR A 134 4.99 3.81 -25.99
CA TYR A 134 5.08 5.16 -26.53
C TYR A 134 5.36 5.21 -28.03
N GLN A 135 6.06 4.22 -28.60
CA GLN A 135 6.47 4.27 -30.01
C GLN A 135 5.83 3.21 -30.89
N GLN A 136 5.58 2.00 -30.38
CA GLN A 136 5.19 0.86 -31.21
C GLN A 136 3.69 0.55 -31.12
N SER A 137 3.09 0.78 -29.95
CA SER A 137 1.65 0.54 -29.76
C SER A 137 0.78 1.61 -30.43
N HIS A 138 1.37 2.77 -30.75
CA HIS A 138 0.69 3.98 -31.22
C HIS A 138 -0.49 4.43 -30.35
N PHE A 139 -0.55 3.99 -29.08
CA PHE A 139 -1.66 4.30 -28.17
C PHE A 139 -1.80 5.81 -27.96
N PHE A 140 -0.74 6.49 -27.54
CA PHE A 140 -0.81 7.93 -27.26
C PHE A 140 -0.98 8.79 -28.53
N GLU A 141 -0.49 8.32 -29.68
CA GLU A 141 -0.64 9.00 -30.96
C GLU A 141 -2.09 8.99 -31.47
N ASN A 142 -2.76 7.83 -31.33
CA ASN A 142 -4.08 7.61 -31.92
C ASN A 142 -5.24 7.74 -30.92
N SER A 143 -4.97 7.80 -29.61
CA SER A 143 -6.01 7.83 -28.58
C SER A 143 -6.81 9.13 -28.60
N PHE A 144 -8.14 9.00 -28.68
CA PHE A 144 -9.05 10.13 -28.52
C PHE A 144 -8.91 10.79 -27.13
N LEU A 145 -8.53 10.02 -26.10
CA LEU A 145 -8.29 10.53 -24.75
C LEU A 145 -7.17 11.57 -24.73
N VAL A 146 -6.16 11.41 -25.59
CA VAL A 146 -5.07 12.40 -25.75
C VAL A 146 -5.58 13.59 -26.57
N LYS A 147 -6.26 13.34 -27.69
CA LYS A 147 -6.80 14.39 -28.57
C LYS A 147 -7.79 15.33 -27.87
N GLU A 148 -8.59 14.80 -26.95
CA GLU A 148 -9.56 15.56 -26.15
C GLU A 148 -8.96 16.11 -24.85
N GLY A 149 -7.68 15.84 -24.55
CA GLY A 149 -7.00 16.35 -23.36
C GLY A 149 -7.40 15.69 -22.04
N LEU A 150 -8.06 14.52 -22.09
CA LEU A 150 -8.42 13.74 -20.90
C LEU A 150 -7.20 13.07 -20.26
N ILE A 151 -6.20 12.71 -21.07
CA ILE A 151 -4.90 12.23 -20.61
C ILE A 151 -3.77 12.96 -21.31
N ASN A 152 -2.64 13.12 -20.62
CA ASN A 152 -1.40 13.68 -21.13
C ASN A 152 -0.28 12.63 -21.02
N PRO A 153 0.32 12.19 -22.15
CA PRO A 153 1.41 11.20 -22.17
C PRO A 153 2.63 11.58 -21.30
N GLU A 154 2.90 12.87 -21.08
CA GLU A 154 4.00 13.35 -20.24
C GLU A 154 3.73 13.21 -18.73
N ARG A 155 2.49 12.90 -18.35
CA ARG A 155 2.06 12.70 -16.96
C ARG A 155 2.01 11.24 -16.53
N PHE A 156 2.38 10.31 -17.41
CA PHE A 156 2.45 8.89 -17.08
C PHE A 156 3.75 8.56 -16.36
N VAL A 157 3.67 7.65 -15.40
CA VAL A 157 4.76 7.26 -14.50
C VAL A 157 5.01 5.76 -14.62
N PRO A 158 6.24 5.33 -14.96
CA PRO A 158 6.64 3.95 -14.75
C PRO A 158 6.88 3.72 -13.26
N MET A 159 6.23 2.71 -12.69
CA MET A 159 6.38 2.36 -11.29
C MET A 159 7.46 1.28 -11.12
N PHE A 160 8.48 1.61 -10.33
CA PHE A 160 9.53 0.70 -9.89
C PHE A 160 9.05 -0.01 -8.62
N GLY A 161 8.46 -1.20 -8.79
CA GLY A 161 7.87 -1.99 -7.72
C GLY A 161 8.86 -2.85 -6.94
N MET A 162 8.51 -3.19 -5.70
CA MET A 162 9.16 -4.23 -4.89
C MET A 162 8.13 -4.94 -3.99
N TYR A 163 8.47 -6.16 -3.56
CA TYR A 163 7.76 -6.93 -2.53
C TYR A 163 8.70 -7.91 -1.82
N GLY A 164 8.24 -8.49 -0.71
CA GLY A 164 8.99 -9.50 0.04
C GLY A 164 10.12 -8.91 0.90
N LEU A 165 9.96 -7.68 1.40
CA LEU A 165 10.97 -7.02 2.23
C LEU A 165 11.25 -7.80 3.51
N ALA A 166 10.20 -8.22 4.21
CA ALA A 166 10.33 -8.93 5.48
C ALA A 166 11.16 -10.20 5.33
N GLU A 167 10.90 -10.98 4.28
CA GLU A 167 11.64 -12.21 4.02
C GLU A 167 13.08 -11.93 3.62
N ALA A 168 13.33 -10.90 2.81
CA ALA A 168 14.68 -10.49 2.45
C ALA A 168 15.50 -10.12 3.69
N VAL A 169 14.96 -9.26 4.56
CA VAL A 169 15.62 -8.85 5.81
C VAL A 169 15.92 -10.05 6.70
N ASN A 170 14.94 -10.92 6.92
CA ASN A 170 15.10 -12.09 7.78
C ASN A 170 16.17 -13.05 7.24
N LEU A 171 16.20 -13.28 5.92
CA LEU A 171 17.21 -14.11 5.27
C LEU A 171 18.61 -13.53 5.39
N LEU A 172 18.74 -12.20 5.19
CA LEU A 172 20.03 -11.52 5.28
C LEU A 172 20.56 -11.49 6.73
N CYS A 173 19.70 -11.20 7.71
CA CYS A 173 20.05 -11.29 9.12
C CYS A 173 20.54 -12.70 9.49
N LYS A 174 19.86 -13.75 8.99
CA LYS A 174 20.29 -15.14 9.20
C LYS A 174 21.67 -15.42 8.58
N LYS A 175 21.96 -14.92 7.38
CA LYS A 175 23.26 -15.12 6.70
C LYS A 175 24.42 -14.49 7.48
N GLU A 176 24.16 -13.39 8.18
CA GLU A 176 25.13 -12.69 9.04
C GLU A 176 25.17 -13.20 10.48
N GLY A 177 24.38 -14.22 10.83
CA GLY A 177 24.27 -14.70 12.20
C GLY A 177 23.61 -13.71 13.17
N ILE A 178 22.89 -12.71 12.65
CA ILE A 178 22.14 -11.73 13.45
C ILE A 178 20.83 -12.38 13.90
N ALA A 179 20.68 -12.58 15.21
CA ALA A 179 19.45 -13.11 15.82
C ALA A 179 18.36 -12.01 15.93
N ALA A 180 17.90 -11.50 14.78
CA ALA A 180 16.88 -10.47 14.67
C ALA A 180 15.90 -10.78 13.52
N ARG A 181 14.65 -10.33 13.66
CA ARG A 181 13.55 -10.46 12.72
C ARG A 181 12.90 -9.11 12.46
N TYR A 182 12.59 -8.87 11.20
CA TYR A 182 11.87 -7.68 10.78
C TYR A 182 10.50 -7.60 11.46
N GLY A 183 10.16 -6.42 12.00
CA GLY A 183 8.95 -6.21 12.77
C GLY A 183 9.07 -6.49 14.27
N LYS A 184 10.20 -7.04 14.73
CA LYS A 184 10.40 -7.46 16.12
C LYS A 184 11.61 -6.76 16.75
N GLU A 185 12.77 -6.83 16.10
CA GLU A 185 14.00 -6.24 16.62
C GLU A 185 14.49 -5.07 15.76
N ALA A 186 14.95 -4.00 16.42
CA ALA A 186 15.43 -2.79 15.78
C ALA A 186 16.55 -3.06 14.75
N ALA A 187 17.48 -3.98 15.05
CA ALA A 187 18.58 -4.32 14.15
C ALA A 187 18.10 -4.83 12.78
N ALA A 188 17.04 -5.65 12.75
CA ALA A 188 16.46 -6.11 11.49
C ALA A 188 15.65 -5.00 10.80
N ASN A 189 14.95 -4.16 11.57
CA ASN A 189 14.23 -3.01 11.01
C ASN A 189 15.19 -2.05 10.28
N GLU A 190 16.37 -1.78 10.83
CA GLU A 190 17.40 -0.96 10.19
C GLU A 190 17.87 -1.52 8.85
N VAL A 191 18.00 -2.85 8.72
CA VAL A 191 18.28 -3.49 7.43
C VAL A 191 17.15 -3.20 6.44
N GLY A 192 15.89 -3.32 6.87
CA GLY A 192 14.72 -3.00 6.05
C GLY A 192 14.71 -1.53 5.58
N TYR A 193 15.01 -0.59 6.49
CA TYR A 193 15.09 0.84 6.17
C TYR A 193 16.20 1.12 5.17
N ARG A 194 17.38 0.51 5.35
CA ARG A 194 18.51 0.60 4.42
C ARG A 194 18.14 0.11 3.02
N ILE A 195 17.41 -1.00 2.90
CA ILE A 195 16.92 -1.50 1.60
C ILE A 195 16.03 -0.44 0.93
N SER A 196 15.08 0.13 1.66
CA SER A 196 14.17 1.13 1.10
C SER A 196 14.89 2.41 0.67
N ALA A 197 15.84 2.87 1.49
CA ALA A 197 16.67 4.03 1.18
C ALA A 197 17.51 3.80 -0.08
N GLN A 198 18.19 2.65 -0.20
CA GLN A 198 19.01 2.34 -1.37
C GLN A 198 18.18 2.19 -2.65
N LEU A 199 17.00 1.58 -2.57
CA LEU A 199 16.08 1.52 -3.70
C LEU A 199 15.63 2.92 -4.14
N ALA A 200 15.31 3.80 -3.18
CA ALA A 200 14.91 5.17 -3.47
C ALA A 200 16.04 5.98 -4.10
N GLU A 201 17.27 5.85 -3.57
CA GLU A 201 18.46 6.48 -4.13
C GLU A 201 18.74 6.00 -5.56
N PHE A 202 18.70 4.68 -5.79
CA PHE A 202 18.88 4.10 -7.11
C PHE A 202 17.86 4.66 -8.11
N VAL A 203 16.56 4.64 -7.77
CA VAL A 203 15.49 5.16 -8.63
C VAL A 203 15.62 6.66 -8.85
N ALA A 204 16.07 7.41 -7.84
CA ALA A 204 16.30 8.85 -7.98
C ALA A 204 17.45 9.21 -8.91
N ASN A 205 18.50 8.40 -8.91
CA ASN A 205 19.71 8.62 -9.71
C ASN A 205 19.64 7.95 -11.10
N THR A 206 18.55 7.24 -11.41
CA THR A 206 18.38 6.53 -12.69
C THR A 206 17.23 7.13 -13.49
N PRO A 207 17.48 8.14 -14.34
CA PRO A 207 16.45 8.72 -15.18
C PRO A 207 15.95 7.71 -16.23
N VAL A 208 14.68 7.82 -16.58
CA VAL A 208 14.05 7.01 -17.65
C VAL A 208 13.62 7.91 -18.80
N LYS A 209 13.59 7.35 -20.01
CA LYS A 209 13.21 8.10 -21.22
C LYS A 209 11.75 8.56 -21.18
N TYR A 210 10.88 7.67 -20.70
CA TYR A 210 9.43 7.86 -20.66
C TYR A 210 8.92 7.76 -19.22
N GLY A 211 8.73 8.92 -18.61
CA GLY A 211 8.16 9.05 -17.28
C GLY A 211 7.96 10.52 -16.96
N TRP A 212 6.96 10.82 -16.15
CA TRP A 212 6.75 12.14 -15.61
C TRP A 212 8.02 12.62 -14.89
N GLN A 213 8.49 13.82 -15.24
CA GLN A 213 9.79 14.36 -14.80
C GLN A 213 11.01 13.49 -15.16
N LYS A 214 10.91 12.65 -16.21
CA LYS A 214 11.95 11.70 -16.65
C LYS A 214 12.38 10.70 -15.57
N ARG A 215 11.44 10.32 -14.69
CA ARG A 215 11.73 9.43 -13.57
C ARG A 215 10.73 8.27 -13.49
N ALA A 216 11.24 7.11 -13.10
CA ALA A 216 10.42 6.09 -12.48
C ALA A 216 10.13 6.49 -11.02
N MET A 217 9.05 5.95 -10.46
CA MET A 217 8.70 6.18 -9.06
C MET A 217 8.66 4.88 -8.29
N LEU A 218 9.28 4.87 -7.11
CA LEU A 218 9.34 3.69 -6.26
C LEU A 218 7.94 3.35 -5.70
N HIS A 219 7.62 2.05 -5.68
CA HIS A 219 6.31 1.51 -5.28
C HIS A 219 6.45 0.24 -4.43
N ALA A 220 5.83 0.21 -3.25
CA ALA A 220 5.73 -1.00 -2.43
C ALA A 220 4.47 -1.76 -2.83
N GLN A 221 4.62 -2.85 -3.57
CA GLN A 221 3.53 -3.47 -4.30
C GLN A 221 2.57 -4.25 -3.40
N SER A 222 1.28 -4.13 -3.71
CA SER A 222 0.20 -4.86 -3.06
C SER A 222 0.29 -6.32 -3.49
N GLY A 223 0.57 -7.22 -2.55
CA GLY A 223 0.86 -8.63 -2.88
C GLY A 223 -0.28 -9.26 -3.67
N ILE A 224 0.08 -10.16 -4.57
CA ILE A 224 -0.83 -10.91 -5.43
C ILE A 224 -0.82 -12.38 -5.05
N SER A 225 -1.83 -13.13 -5.50
CA SER A 225 -2.01 -14.54 -5.14
C SER A 225 -0.84 -15.46 -5.52
N SER A 226 0.02 -15.06 -6.46
CA SER A 226 1.24 -15.79 -6.83
C SER A 226 2.43 -15.54 -5.90
N ASP A 227 2.32 -14.65 -4.92
CA ASP A 227 3.40 -14.23 -4.01
C ASP A 227 3.58 -15.19 -2.83
N ILE A 228 3.66 -16.47 -3.13
CA ILE A 228 3.69 -17.54 -2.13
C ILE A 228 4.94 -17.41 -1.26
N GLY A 229 4.74 -17.41 0.06
CA GLY A 229 5.81 -17.35 1.04
C GLY A 229 6.56 -16.01 1.04
N THR A 230 5.88 -14.92 0.68
CA THR A 230 6.37 -13.55 0.80
C THR A 230 5.30 -12.63 1.38
N THR A 231 5.75 -11.60 2.09
CA THR A 231 4.91 -10.54 2.62
C THR A 231 4.83 -9.38 1.62
N PRO A 232 3.64 -8.77 1.41
CA PRO A 232 3.49 -7.66 0.49
C PRO A 232 4.36 -6.45 0.81
N GLY A 233 4.99 -5.86 -0.22
CA GLY A 233 5.73 -4.61 -0.10
C GLY A 233 6.72 -4.60 1.08
N ALA A 234 6.52 -3.62 1.97
CA ALA A 234 7.28 -3.41 3.20
C ALA A 234 6.50 -3.76 4.49
N ARG A 235 5.38 -4.48 4.36
CA ARG A 235 4.50 -4.78 5.51
C ARG A 235 5.15 -5.75 6.49
N LEU A 236 4.64 -5.75 7.72
CA LEU A 236 4.97 -6.80 8.68
C LEU A 236 4.31 -8.13 8.28
N PRO A 237 4.97 -9.29 8.51
CA PRO A 237 4.39 -10.59 8.19
C PRO A 237 3.07 -10.83 8.94
N TYR A 238 2.10 -11.39 8.24
CA TYR A 238 0.79 -11.72 8.83
C TYR A 238 0.93 -12.66 10.03
N GLY A 239 0.24 -12.34 11.11
CA GLY A 239 0.28 -13.11 12.35
C GLY A 239 1.47 -12.80 13.26
N ASP A 240 2.51 -12.14 12.75
CA ASP A 240 3.67 -11.68 13.52
C ASP A 240 3.58 -10.18 13.87
N GLU A 241 2.46 -9.53 13.59
CA GLU A 241 2.28 -8.09 13.81
C GLU A 241 2.29 -7.75 15.33
N PRO A 242 3.05 -6.74 15.78
CA PRO A 242 3.02 -6.28 17.17
C PRO A 242 1.74 -5.46 17.44
N ASP A 243 1.65 -4.82 18.61
CA ASP A 243 0.57 -3.90 18.92
C ASP A 243 0.43 -2.78 17.86
N PRO A 244 -0.75 -2.16 17.73
CA PRO A 244 -1.01 -1.20 16.67
C PRO A 244 -0.03 -0.03 16.60
N ILE A 245 0.48 0.46 17.74
CA ILE A 245 1.38 1.61 17.77
C ILE A 245 2.77 1.19 17.30
N THR A 246 3.32 0.11 17.87
CA THR A 246 4.62 -0.43 17.45
C THR A 246 4.61 -0.83 15.99
N HIS A 247 3.49 -1.37 15.49
CA HIS A 247 3.31 -1.68 14.07
C HIS A 247 3.48 -0.42 13.24
N LEU A 248 2.69 0.63 13.51
CA LEU A 248 2.75 1.87 12.74
C LEU A 248 4.14 2.52 12.78
N GLN A 249 4.78 2.53 13.96
CA GLN A 249 6.14 3.05 14.12
C GLN A 249 7.18 2.27 13.32
N THR A 250 7.00 0.95 13.18
CA THR A 250 7.93 0.12 12.40
C THR A 250 7.78 0.36 10.90
N VAL A 251 6.54 0.53 10.40
CA VAL A 251 6.33 0.67 8.96
C VAL A 251 6.47 2.11 8.47
N ALA A 252 6.24 3.10 9.32
CA ALA A 252 6.24 4.52 8.96
C ALA A 252 7.52 5.01 8.25
N PRO A 253 8.75 4.64 8.67
CA PRO A 253 9.98 5.11 8.01
C PRO A 253 10.05 4.74 6.53
N HIS A 254 9.45 3.63 6.11
CA HIS A 254 9.38 3.24 4.70
C HIS A 254 8.59 4.24 3.86
N HIS A 255 7.54 4.87 4.43
CA HIS A 255 6.64 5.75 3.67
C HIS A 255 7.32 6.99 3.09
N ALA A 256 8.49 7.38 3.61
CA ALA A 256 9.32 8.44 3.07
C ALA A 256 9.85 8.14 1.64
N TYR A 257 9.89 6.88 1.21
CA TYR A 257 10.58 6.48 -0.02
C TYR A 257 9.65 6.11 -1.18
N TYR A 258 8.48 5.52 -0.89
CA TYR A 258 7.60 4.91 -1.90
C TYR A 258 6.57 5.90 -2.45
N TYR A 259 7.02 6.86 -3.27
CA TYR A 259 6.21 7.98 -3.74
C TYR A 259 4.98 7.62 -4.56
N SER A 260 5.06 6.55 -5.35
CA SER A 260 3.93 6.14 -6.20
C SER A 260 2.97 5.17 -5.52
N GLY A 261 3.26 4.72 -4.30
CA GLY A 261 2.35 3.88 -3.53
C GLY A 261 3.05 3.03 -2.48
N ILE A 262 2.54 3.10 -1.25
CA ILE A 262 2.80 2.18 -0.15
C ILE A 262 1.59 2.22 0.78
N SER A 263 1.21 1.06 1.31
CA SER A 263 0.13 0.96 2.29
C SER A 263 0.43 -0.19 3.24
N ASP A 264 0.12 0.06 4.51
CA ASP A 264 -0.11 -0.99 5.49
C ASP A 264 -1.61 -1.07 5.83
N ILE A 265 -2.05 -2.21 6.34
CA ILE A 265 -3.43 -2.45 6.77
C ILE A 265 -3.40 -2.87 8.23
N LEU A 266 -3.81 -1.95 9.10
CA LEU A 266 -3.92 -2.20 10.51
C LEU A 266 -5.22 -2.95 10.82
N THR A 267 -5.14 -4.18 11.34
CA THR A 267 -6.34 -4.93 11.74
C THR A 267 -6.64 -4.65 13.21
N LEU A 268 -7.78 -3.99 13.45
CA LEU A 268 -8.23 -3.57 14.76
C LEU A 268 -9.36 -4.46 15.27
N ASP A 269 -9.41 -4.63 16.59
CA ASP A 269 -10.50 -5.32 17.27
C ASP A 269 -11.84 -4.57 17.15
N GLU A 270 -12.96 -5.29 17.26
CA GLU A 270 -14.31 -4.73 17.10
C GLU A 270 -14.66 -3.65 18.13
N THR A 271 -13.97 -3.63 19.29
CA THR A 271 -14.16 -2.61 20.32
C THR A 271 -13.91 -1.19 19.81
N ILE A 272 -13.11 -1.01 18.74
CA ILE A 272 -12.89 0.30 18.11
C ILE A 272 -14.18 0.96 17.61
N LYS A 273 -15.21 0.16 17.29
CA LYS A 273 -16.53 0.66 16.88
C LYS A 273 -17.19 1.52 17.96
N ARG A 274 -16.87 1.26 19.24
CA ARG A 274 -17.38 2.02 20.39
C ARG A 274 -16.57 3.30 20.65
N ASN A 275 -15.38 3.43 20.05
CA ASN A 275 -14.54 4.61 20.16
C ASN A 275 -13.87 4.99 18.83
N PRO A 276 -14.62 5.49 17.83
CA PRO A 276 -14.05 5.95 16.56
C PRO A 276 -13.02 7.08 16.72
N GLN A 277 -13.05 7.84 17.81
CA GLN A 277 -12.05 8.87 18.10
C GLN A 277 -10.64 8.29 18.25
N ALA A 278 -10.51 7.07 18.79
CA ALA A 278 -9.21 6.42 18.89
C ALA A 278 -8.64 6.06 17.50
N LEU A 279 -9.50 5.75 16.52
CA LEU A 279 -9.07 5.53 15.14
C LEU A 279 -8.57 6.84 14.50
N VAL A 280 -9.25 7.96 14.76
CA VAL A 280 -8.78 9.30 14.36
C VAL A 280 -7.38 9.56 14.93
N GLN A 281 -7.17 9.29 16.22
CA GLN A 281 -5.87 9.48 16.87
C GLN A 281 -4.77 8.59 16.27
N LEU A 282 -5.06 7.33 15.96
CA LEU A 282 -4.11 6.44 15.26
C LEU A 282 -3.75 7.00 13.88
N CYS A 283 -4.73 7.46 13.11
CA CYS A 283 -4.51 8.04 11.78
C CYS A 283 -3.63 9.30 11.86
N LEU A 284 -3.96 10.24 12.75
CA LEU A 284 -3.16 11.45 12.94
C LEU A 284 -1.76 11.15 13.47
N GLY A 285 -1.63 10.17 14.38
CA GLY A 285 -0.35 9.68 14.88
C GLY A 285 0.51 9.06 13.78
N ALA A 286 -0.08 8.24 12.91
CA ALA A 286 0.57 7.67 11.73
C ALA A 286 1.08 8.75 10.76
N PHE A 287 0.25 9.77 10.48
CA PHE A 287 0.66 10.88 9.62
C PHE A 287 1.76 11.73 10.24
N LYS A 288 1.70 11.98 11.56
CA LYS A 288 2.77 12.66 12.29
C LYS A 288 4.08 11.86 12.27
N ALA A 289 4.00 10.52 12.24
CA ALA A 289 5.14 9.64 12.07
C ALA A 289 5.67 9.56 10.62
N GLY A 290 5.06 10.29 9.67
CA GLY A 290 5.50 10.38 8.28
C GLY A 290 4.80 9.43 7.31
N MET A 291 3.73 8.74 7.74
CA MET A 291 2.94 7.91 6.83
C MET A 291 2.19 8.76 5.81
N ARG A 292 2.23 8.31 4.55
CA ARG A 292 1.48 8.89 3.43
C ARG A 292 0.06 8.34 3.26
N GLU A 293 -0.19 7.14 3.78
CA GLU A 293 -1.45 6.41 3.65
C GLU A 293 -1.73 5.71 4.97
N PHE A 294 -2.97 5.76 5.44
CA PHE A 294 -3.46 5.03 6.60
C PHE A 294 -4.65 4.17 6.20
N THR A 295 -4.62 2.89 6.59
CA THR A 295 -5.71 1.95 6.31
C THR A 295 -5.94 1.07 7.52
N ALA A 296 -7.21 0.83 7.84
CA ALA A 296 -7.57 -0.13 8.87
C ALA A 296 -8.66 -1.10 8.39
N ASN A 297 -8.56 -2.34 8.84
CA ASN A 297 -9.67 -3.29 8.87
C ASN A 297 -10.19 -3.35 10.30
N VAL A 298 -11.50 -3.54 10.46
CA VAL A 298 -12.09 -3.80 11.77
C VAL A 298 -12.65 -5.21 11.81
N SER A 299 -12.29 -5.95 12.86
CA SER A 299 -12.78 -7.31 13.09
C SER A 299 -14.31 -7.35 13.14
N GLY A 300 -14.86 -8.47 12.67
CA GLY A 300 -16.31 -8.67 12.57
C GLY A 300 -16.97 -7.94 11.39
N ASN A 301 -16.25 -7.16 10.59
CA ASN A 301 -16.78 -6.64 9.33
C ASN A 301 -16.73 -7.72 8.25
N ASP A 302 -17.85 -7.93 7.55
CA ASP A 302 -17.89 -8.81 6.38
C ASP A 302 -17.02 -8.28 5.24
N LEU A 303 -17.00 -6.95 5.08
CA LEU A 303 -16.19 -6.28 4.06
C LEU A 303 -14.76 -6.07 4.56
N VAL A 304 -13.81 -6.78 3.94
CA VAL A 304 -12.40 -6.81 4.35
C VAL A 304 -11.46 -6.35 3.24
N ARG A 305 -10.39 -5.65 3.63
CA ARG A 305 -9.30 -5.26 2.74
C ARG A 305 -8.29 -6.40 2.58
N VAL A 306 -8.03 -6.78 1.33
CA VAL A 306 -7.01 -7.78 0.98
C VAL A 306 -5.65 -7.07 0.78
N THR A 307 -5.35 -6.69 -0.46
CA THR A 307 -4.14 -5.99 -0.89
C THR A 307 -4.53 -4.98 -1.98
N GLY A 308 -5.18 -3.89 -1.57
CA GLY A 308 -5.62 -2.82 -2.48
C GLY A 308 -7.01 -2.99 -3.11
N TYR A 309 -7.71 -4.08 -2.81
CA TYR A 309 -9.11 -4.27 -3.14
C TYR A 309 -9.87 -4.85 -1.96
N MET A 310 -11.20 -4.90 -2.08
CA MET A 310 -12.08 -5.45 -1.06
C MET A 310 -12.78 -6.71 -1.52
N VAL A 311 -13.09 -7.56 -0.55
CA VAL A 311 -13.96 -8.72 -0.70
C VAL A 311 -14.91 -8.76 0.49
N ARG A 312 -16.07 -9.39 0.30
CA ARG A 312 -16.92 -9.83 1.41
C ARG A 312 -16.52 -11.25 1.80
N LEU A 313 -16.37 -11.51 3.09
CA LEU A 313 -16.06 -12.84 3.60
C LEU A 313 -17.19 -13.82 3.26
N SER A 314 -18.44 -13.37 3.37
CA SER A 314 -19.64 -14.10 2.96
C SER A 314 -19.61 -14.50 1.47
N ASP A 315 -19.10 -13.62 0.60
CA ASP A 315 -18.93 -13.93 -0.83
C ASP A 315 -17.85 -15.00 -1.06
N LEU A 316 -16.79 -15.05 -0.23
CA LEU A 316 -15.77 -16.10 -0.30
C LEU A 316 -16.33 -17.45 0.14
N GLU A 317 -17.10 -17.48 1.22
CA GLU A 317 -17.79 -18.69 1.69
C GLU A 317 -18.74 -19.22 0.61
N LYS A 318 -19.56 -18.34 0.03
CA LYS A 318 -20.46 -18.70 -1.05
C LYS A 318 -19.72 -19.17 -2.30
N TYR A 319 -18.60 -18.53 -2.64
CA TYR A 319 -17.75 -18.94 -3.75
C TYR A 319 -17.23 -20.36 -3.61
N ARG A 320 -16.80 -20.76 -2.40
CA ARG A 320 -16.31 -22.13 -2.13
C ARG A 320 -17.39 -23.19 -2.33
N ALA A 321 -18.66 -22.85 -2.10
CA ALA A 321 -19.77 -23.76 -2.25
C ALA A 321 -20.36 -23.79 -3.67
N GLU A 322 -20.49 -22.62 -4.31
CA GLU A 322 -21.35 -22.45 -5.50
C GLU A 322 -20.66 -21.69 -6.65
N GLY A 323 -19.45 -21.17 -6.45
CA GLY A 323 -18.80 -20.22 -7.36
C GLY A 323 -19.31 -18.78 -7.20
N SER A 324 -18.78 -17.84 -8.00
CA SER A 324 -19.12 -16.41 -7.92
C SER A 324 -19.02 -15.77 -9.30
N ARG A 325 -19.81 -14.73 -9.52
CA ARG A 325 -19.77 -13.88 -10.73
C ARG A 325 -18.88 -12.65 -10.55
N THR A 326 -18.29 -12.44 -9.36
CA THR A 326 -17.49 -11.26 -9.02
C THR A 326 -15.99 -11.58 -9.08
N ASN A 327 -15.24 -10.88 -9.95
CA ASN A 327 -13.81 -11.12 -10.17
C ASN A 327 -12.95 -10.98 -8.90
N THR A 328 -13.29 -10.06 -7.99
CA THR A 328 -12.51 -9.86 -6.75
C THR A 328 -12.68 -11.01 -5.75
N THR A 329 -13.80 -11.74 -5.79
CA THR A 329 -14.03 -12.90 -4.93
C THR A 329 -13.07 -14.03 -5.28
N TRP A 330 -12.88 -14.33 -6.56
CA TRP A 330 -11.90 -15.33 -7.01
C TRP A 330 -10.47 -14.96 -6.59
N LEU A 331 -10.06 -13.71 -6.83
CA LEU A 331 -8.75 -13.21 -6.41
C LEU A 331 -8.56 -13.28 -4.89
N GLY A 332 -9.59 -12.91 -4.13
CA GLY A 332 -9.59 -12.98 -2.67
C GLY A 332 -9.43 -14.39 -2.15
N GLU A 333 -10.12 -15.36 -2.75
CA GLU A 333 -10.02 -16.77 -2.38
C GLU A 333 -8.65 -17.35 -2.69
N GLU A 334 -8.12 -17.03 -3.88
CA GLU A 334 -6.78 -17.47 -4.25
C GLU A 334 -5.71 -16.89 -3.32
N ALA A 335 -5.84 -15.61 -2.96
CA ALA A 335 -4.97 -14.97 -1.97
C ALA A 335 -5.11 -15.57 -0.57
N ALA A 336 -6.34 -15.88 -0.13
CA ALA A 336 -6.62 -16.53 1.15
C ALA A 336 -5.89 -17.88 1.25
N ARG A 337 -5.95 -18.68 0.19
CA ARG A 337 -5.27 -19.98 0.11
C ARG A 337 -3.75 -19.86 0.05
N ASN A 338 -3.24 -18.89 -0.71
CA ASN A 338 -1.83 -18.87 -1.11
C ASN A 338 -0.93 -17.96 -0.24
N THR A 339 -1.48 -16.94 0.43
CA THR A 339 -0.69 -15.81 0.97
C THR A 339 -0.87 -15.55 2.47
N ARG A 340 -1.45 -16.49 3.23
CA ARG A 340 -1.68 -16.39 4.70
C ARG A 340 -2.43 -15.13 5.14
N ILE A 341 -3.14 -14.45 4.22
CA ILE A 341 -3.74 -13.14 4.51
C ILE A 341 -4.81 -13.18 5.60
N LEU A 342 -5.46 -14.33 5.80
CA LEU A 342 -6.46 -14.54 6.85
C LEU A 342 -5.83 -14.66 8.25
N GLU A 343 -4.50 -14.68 8.37
CA GLU A 343 -3.82 -14.84 9.66
C GLU A 343 -3.53 -13.50 10.37
N ARG A 344 -3.90 -12.35 9.77
CA ARG A 344 -3.81 -11.05 10.44
C ARG A 344 -4.62 -11.05 11.72
N GLN A 345 -3.99 -10.63 12.82
CA GLN A 345 -4.63 -10.63 14.13
C GLN A 345 -5.36 -9.30 14.41
N PRO A 346 -6.65 -9.34 14.81
CA PRO A 346 -7.32 -8.20 15.43
C PRO A 346 -6.59 -7.77 16.71
N ARG A 347 -6.29 -6.48 16.83
CA ARG A 347 -5.52 -5.94 17.95
C ARG A 347 -6.21 -4.74 18.57
N VAL A 348 -6.15 -4.64 19.90
CA VAL A 348 -6.61 -3.48 20.67
C VAL A 348 -5.50 -2.43 20.77
N ILE A 349 -5.88 -1.16 20.89
CA ILE A 349 -4.94 -0.03 20.97
C ILE A 349 -4.29 0.08 22.36
N SER A 350 -4.96 -0.44 23.40
CA SER A 350 -4.48 -0.38 24.78
C SER A 350 -3.83 -1.69 25.22
N HIS A 351 -2.76 -1.59 26.01
CA HIS A 351 -2.14 -2.72 26.71
C HIS A 351 -2.99 -3.29 27.85
N GLU A 352 -4.20 -2.77 28.08
CA GLU A 352 -5.09 -3.17 29.17
C GLU A 352 -5.53 -4.65 29.15
N GLN A 353 -5.35 -5.37 28.03
CA GLN A 353 -5.71 -6.79 27.92
C GLN A 353 -4.54 -7.78 27.84
N GLN A 354 -3.27 -7.35 27.99
CA GLN A 354 -2.24 -8.34 28.29
C GLN A 354 -2.40 -8.79 29.74
N MET A 355 -3.17 -9.87 29.95
CA MET A 355 -2.99 -10.70 31.13
C MET A 355 -1.52 -11.14 31.14
N ARG A 356 -0.73 -10.49 31.99
CA ARG A 356 0.58 -10.97 32.39
C ARG A 356 0.38 -12.24 33.21
N PHE A 357 0.22 -13.38 32.55
CA PHE A 357 0.49 -14.64 33.22
C PHE A 357 2.01 -14.83 33.22
N SER A 358 2.64 -14.27 34.24
CA SER A 358 3.94 -14.73 34.72
C SER A 358 3.68 -15.55 35.98
N GLN A 359 3.73 -16.87 35.86
CA GLN A 359 4.33 -17.77 36.84
C GLN A 359 5.08 -18.88 36.11
#